data_AF-A0AAQ4D654-F1
#
_entry.id   AF-A0AAQ4D654-F1
#
_cell.length_a   1.000
_cell.length_b   1.000
_cell.length_c   1.000
_cell.angle_alpha   90.00
_cell.angle_beta   90.00
_cell.angle_gamma   90.00
#
_symmetry.space_group_name_H-M   'P 1'
#
loop_
_entity.id
_entity.type
_entity.pdbx_description
1 polymer ?
#
loop_
_entity_poly.entity_id
_entity_poly.type
_entity_poly.pdbx_seq_one_letter_code
_entity_poly.pdbx_strand_id
1 'polypeptide(L)'
;MAAAEMNFRAHYYDKVGFRGINENRSLEILLSEKPIDLKKLSNFCRKFCLPTVHRLTVWKVLLGILPTFEENITSFEKDEEDQYNDLRRALEVMRVVGNNTPQPDAIVLMYLVGEGMLNLDIELQ
;
A
#
# COMPACT_ATOMS: atom_id res chain seq x y z
N MET A 1 -34.83 -23.89 -10.68
CA MET A 1 -34.36 -23.37 -11.98
C MET A 1 -34.61 -21.86 -11.97
N ALA A 2 -33.71 -21.10 -11.36
CA ALA A 2 -33.78 -19.64 -11.32
C ALA A 2 -32.40 -19.14 -11.70
N ALA A 3 -32.08 -19.25 -12.99
CA ALA A 3 -30.88 -18.64 -13.54
C ALA A 3 -31.08 -17.14 -13.42
N ALA A 4 -30.33 -16.58 -12.47
CA ALA A 4 -29.96 -15.18 -12.32
C ALA A 4 -30.46 -14.28 -13.45
N GLU A 5 -31.32 -13.34 -13.07
CA GLU A 5 -31.49 -12.07 -13.74
C GLU A 5 -30.10 -11.43 -13.86
N MET A 6 -29.33 -11.81 -14.90
CA MET A 6 -28.01 -11.27 -15.12
C MET A 6 -28.19 -9.78 -15.34
N ASN A 7 -27.68 -9.01 -14.39
CA ASN A 7 -27.82 -7.56 -14.27
C ASN A 7 -27.73 -6.90 -15.65
N PHE A 8 -28.87 -6.59 -16.27
CA PHE A 8 -28.97 -6.14 -17.68
C PHE A 8 -28.04 -4.95 -17.94
N ARG A 9 -27.87 -4.10 -16.92
CA ARG A 9 -26.98 -2.95 -16.91
C ARG A 9 -25.51 -3.34 -17.09
N ALA A 10 -25.04 -4.41 -16.44
CA ALA A 10 -23.68 -4.92 -16.57
C ALA A 10 -23.37 -5.32 -18.02
N HIS A 11 -24.29 -6.06 -18.64
CA HIS A 11 -24.17 -6.50 -20.02
C HIS A 11 -24.25 -5.33 -21.02
N TYR A 12 -25.11 -4.34 -20.76
CA TYR A 12 -25.15 -3.12 -21.57
C TYR A 12 -23.83 -2.36 -21.49
N TYR A 13 -23.29 -2.13 -20.28
CA TYR A 13 -22.03 -1.40 -20.08
C TYR A 13 -20.83 -2.11 -20.73
N ASP A 14 -20.76 -3.43 -20.67
CA ASP A 14 -19.71 -4.19 -21.36
C ASP A 14 -19.81 -4.03 -22.89
N LYS A 15 -21.03 -4.07 -23.45
CA LYS A 15 -21.25 -3.83 -24.90
C LYS A 15 -20.87 -2.44 -25.36
N VAL A 16 -21.07 -1.42 -24.52
CA VAL A 16 -20.70 -0.02 -24.84
C VAL A 16 -19.28 0.35 -24.42
N GLY A 17 -18.44 -0.61 -24.04
CA GLY A 17 -17.01 -0.42 -23.77
C GLY A 17 -16.66 -0.04 -22.33
N PHE A 18 -17.64 0.05 -21.44
CA PHE A 18 -17.43 0.30 -20.01
C PHE A 18 -17.29 -1.03 -19.24
N ARG A 19 -16.16 -1.70 -19.43
CA ARG A 19 -15.77 -2.90 -18.66
C ARG A 19 -15.30 -2.49 -17.26
N GLY A 20 -15.55 -3.29 -16.22
CA GLY A 20 -14.99 -3.03 -14.89
C GLY A 20 -15.88 -2.25 -13.91
N ILE A 21 -17.05 -1.74 -14.32
CA ILE A 21 -17.90 -0.91 -13.45
C ILE A 21 -18.37 -1.67 -12.20
N ASN A 22 -18.76 -2.95 -12.36
CA ASN A 22 -19.24 -3.75 -11.24
C ASN A 22 -18.09 -4.19 -10.33
N GLU A 23 -16.90 -4.38 -10.91
CA GLU A 23 -15.67 -4.74 -10.24
C GLU A 23 -15.19 -3.60 -9.36
N ASN A 24 -15.24 -2.35 -9.84
CA ASN A 24 -14.92 -1.16 -9.05
C ASN A 24 -15.86 -1.03 -7.85
N ARG A 25 -17.17 -1.17 -8.08
CA ARG A 25 -18.16 -1.11 -7.00
C ARG A 25 -17.97 -2.25 -6.00
N SER A 26 -17.64 -3.45 -6.48
CA SER A 26 -17.36 -4.60 -5.62
C SER A 26 -16.09 -4.37 -4.78
N LEU A 27 -15.07 -3.73 -5.34
CA LEU A 27 -13.86 -3.35 -4.62
C LEU A 27 -14.15 -2.28 -3.55
N GLU A 28 -14.94 -1.26 -3.87
CA GLU A 28 -15.37 -0.24 -2.89
C GLU A 28 -16.12 -0.86 -1.71
N ILE A 29 -17.00 -1.83 -1.99
CA ILE A 29 -17.70 -2.58 -0.93
C ILE A 29 -16.69 -3.31 -0.03
N LEU A 30 -15.71 -4.01 -0.62
CA LEU A 30 -14.67 -4.70 0.14
C LEU A 30 -13.82 -3.75 0.99
N LEU A 31 -13.50 -2.56 0.47
CA LEU A 31 -12.72 -1.53 1.19
C LEU A 31 -13.54 -0.85 2.30
N SER A 32 -14.87 -0.85 2.20
CA SER A 32 -15.76 -0.32 3.23
C SER A 32 -16.03 -1.28 4.39
N GLU A 33 -15.67 -2.57 4.27
CA GLU A 33 -15.79 -3.54 5.37
C GLU A 33 -14.83 -3.17 6.52
N LYS A 34 -15.31 -3.23 7.78
CA LYS A 34 -14.53 -2.91 8.98
C LYS A 34 -14.52 -4.10 9.95
N PRO A 35 -13.37 -4.75 10.19
CA PRO A 35 -12.08 -4.57 9.51
C PRO A 35 -12.11 -5.07 8.05
N ILE A 36 -11.20 -4.56 7.22
CA ILE A 36 -11.03 -5.04 5.84
C ILE A 36 -10.65 -6.53 5.85
N ASP A 37 -11.42 -7.36 5.14
CA ASP A 37 -11.13 -8.78 4.98
C ASP A 37 -10.01 -9.00 3.94
N LEU A 38 -8.79 -9.20 4.42
CA LEU A 38 -7.60 -9.44 3.60
C LEU A 38 -7.74 -10.66 2.68
N LYS A 39 -8.48 -11.70 3.08
CA LYS A 39 -8.67 -12.91 2.26
C LYS A 39 -9.58 -12.62 1.07
N LYS A 40 -10.68 -11.90 1.30
CA LYS A 40 -11.57 -11.47 0.21
C LYS A 40 -10.85 -10.52 -0.74
N LEU A 41 -10.09 -9.56 -0.21
CA LEU A 41 -9.34 -8.59 -1.01
C LEU A 41 -8.25 -9.26 -1.86
N SER A 42 -7.51 -10.22 -1.30
CA SER A 42 -6.53 -11.02 -2.04
C SER A 42 -7.20 -11.84 -3.15
N ASN A 43 -8.33 -12.49 -2.84
CA ASN A 43 -9.10 -13.24 -3.84
C ASN A 43 -9.64 -12.35 -4.97
N PHE A 44 -10.02 -11.11 -4.66
CA PHE A 44 -10.40 -10.13 -5.67
C PHE A 44 -9.23 -9.81 -6.61
N CYS A 45 -8.05 -9.50 -6.06
CA CYS A 45 -6.84 -9.19 -6.84
C CYS A 45 -6.36 -10.35 -7.73
N ARG A 46 -6.65 -11.60 -7.35
CA ARG A 46 -6.36 -12.79 -8.17
C ARG A 46 -7.28 -12.93 -9.38
N LYS A 47 -8.49 -12.37 -9.31
CA LYS A 47 -9.53 -12.49 -10.34
C LYS A 47 -9.63 -11.27 -11.24
N PHE A 48 -9.34 -10.09 -10.70
CA PHE A 48 -9.56 -8.82 -11.35
C PHE A 48 -8.34 -7.91 -11.23
N CYS A 49 -8.10 -7.12 -12.29
CA CYS A 49 -7.08 -6.08 -12.24
C CYS A 49 -7.55 -4.92 -11.35
N LEU A 50 -6.63 -4.39 -10.53
CA LEU A 50 -6.95 -3.26 -9.66
C LEU A 50 -7.06 -1.95 -10.44
N PRO A 51 -8.13 -1.17 -10.22
CA PRO A 51 -8.23 0.20 -10.71
C PRO A 51 -7.07 1.05 -10.21
N THR A 52 -6.55 1.94 -11.06
CA THR A 52 -5.38 2.77 -10.73
C THR A 52 -5.59 3.57 -9.43
N VAL A 53 -6.80 4.08 -9.21
CA VAL A 53 -7.17 4.88 -8.03
C VAL A 53 -7.02 4.11 -6.72
N HIS A 54 -7.37 2.81 -6.71
CA HIS A 54 -7.34 2.00 -5.49
C HIS A 54 -6.06 1.16 -5.34
N ARG A 55 -5.22 1.10 -6.38
CA ARG A 55 -4.05 0.21 -6.40
C ARG A 55 -3.11 0.44 -5.22
N LEU A 56 -2.77 1.70 -4.95
CA LEU A 56 -1.85 2.06 -3.87
C LEU A 56 -2.43 1.66 -2.50
N THR A 57 -3.67 2.02 -2.22
CA THR A 57 -4.34 1.70 -0.94
C THR A 57 -4.46 0.19 -0.73
N VAL A 58 -4.90 -0.55 -1.75
CA VAL A 58 -5.04 -2.01 -1.67
C VAL A 58 -3.69 -2.68 -1.40
N TRP A 59 -2.61 -2.22 -2.06
CA TRP A 59 -1.28 -2.76 -1.82
C TRP A 59 -0.76 -2.44 -0.43
N LYS A 60 -0.92 -1.19 0.03
CA LYS A 60 -0.55 -0.83 1.40
C LYS A 60 -1.26 -1.73 2.43
N VAL A 61 -2.55 -1.98 2.26
CA VAL A 61 -3.32 -2.88 3.17
C VAL A 61 -2.85 -4.34 3.07
N LEU A 62 -2.66 -4.88 1.86
CA LEU A 62 -2.24 -6.28 1.67
C LEU A 62 -0.80 -6.55 2.13
N LEU A 63 0.09 -5.55 2.05
CA LEU A 63 1.47 -5.64 2.54
C LEU A 63 1.57 -5.43 4.06
N GLY A 64 0.46 -5.11 4.73
CA GLY A 64 0.45 -4.81 6.16
C GLY A 64 1.01 -3.43 6.50
N ILE A 65 1.17 -2.54 5.50
CA ILE A 65 1.59 -1.15 5.70
C ILE A 65 0.42 -0.35 6.24
N LEU A 66 -0.81 -0.49 5.72
CA LEU A 66 -1.96 0.21 6.32
C LEU A 66 -2.75 -0.71 7.24
N PRO A 67 -3.26 -0.20 8.38
CA PRO A 67 -4.15 -0.97 9.23
C PRO A 67 -5.48 -1.26 8.53
N THR A 68 -6.16 -2.32 8.96
CA THR A 68 -7.47 -2.71 8.41
C THR A 68 -8.65 -1.93 9.00
N PHE A 69 -8.40 -1.10 10.02
CA PHE A 69 -9.37 -0.21 10.65
C PHE A 69 -9.10 1.23 10.25
N GLU A 70 -10.12 1.89 9.69
CA GLU A 70 -10.02 3.27 9.21
C GLU A 70 -9.64 4.27 10.31
N GLU A 71 -10.11 4.05 11.54
CA GLU A 71 -9.84 4.92 12.70
C GLU A 71 -8.35 5.04 13.03
N ASN A 72 -7.56 4.03 12.68
CA ASN A 72 -6.12 3.99 12.97
C ASN A 72 -5.26 4.49 11.80
N ILE A 73 -5.85 4.76 10.63
CA ILE A 73 -5.08 5.11 9.42
C ILE A 73 -4.33 6.43 9.64
N THR A 74 -4.98 7.47 10.15
CA THR A 74 -4.37 8.79 10.29
C THR A 74 -3.23 8.83 11.30
N SER A 75 -3.38 8.13 12.43
CA SER A 75 -2.30 8.00 13.41
C SER A 75 -1.15 7.17 12.85
N PHE A 76 -1.46 6.06 12.18
CA PHE A 76 -0.46 5.18 11.61
C PHE A 76 0.35 5.88 10.50
N GLU A 77 -0.30 6.61 9.60
CA GLU A 77 0.39 7.36 8.55
C GLU A 77 1.32 8.42 9.13
N LYS A 78 0.93 9.06 10.24
CA LYS A 78 1.78 10.00 10.95
C LYS A 78 2.98 9.30 11.58
N ASP A 79 2.77 8.17 12.25
CA ASP A 79 3.84 7.43 12.91
C ASP A 79 4.88 6.93 11.88
N GLU A 80 4.45 6.48 10.71
CA GLU A 80 5.34 6.09 9.60
C GLU A 80 6.13 7.28 9.03
N GLU A 81 5.49 8.45 8.90
CA GLU A 81 6.16 9.67 8.44
C GLU A 81 7.22 10.12 9.46
N ASP A 82 6.88 10.09 10.75
CA ASP A 82 7.78 10.42 11.84
C ASP A 82 8.96 9.43 11.87
N GLN A 83 8.71 8.12 11.74
CA GLN A 83 9.76 7.09 11.66
C GLN A 83 10.70 7.31 10.47
N TYR A 84 10.14 7.59 9.29
CA TYR A 84 10.94 7.90 8.10
C TYR A 84 11.84 9.12 8.34
N ASN A 85 11.29 10.20 8.88
CA ASN A 85 12.02 11.43 9.13
C ASN A 85 13.11 11.25 10.18
N ASP A 86 12.85 10.49 11.24
CA ASP A 86 13.82 10.22 12.31
C ASP A 86 14.99 9.37 11.82
N LEU A 87 14.73 8.28 11.07
CA LEU A 87 15.77 7.45 10.48
C LEU A 87 16.63 8.22 9.48
N ARG A 88 15.99 9.03 8.63
CA ARG A 88 16.67 9.91 7.67
C ARG A 88 17.57 10.90 8.40
N ARG A 89 17.04 11.58 9.41
CA ARG A 89 17.76 12.56 10.21
C ARG A 89 18.93 11.94 10.95
N ALA A 90 18.78 10.74 11.50
CA ALA A 90 19.87 10.02 12.17
C ALA A 90 21.06 9.82 11.22
N LEU A 91 20.81 9.32 10.00
CA LEU A 91 21.84 9.13 8.99
C LEU A 91 22.50 10.43 8.53
N GLU A 92 21.74 11.52 8.44
CA GLU A 92 22.26 12.85 8.10
C GLU A 92 23.15 13.41 9.21
N VAL A 93 22.76 13.24 10.48
CA VAL A 93 23.58 13.62 11.65
C VAL A 93 24.87 12.81 11.72
N MET A 94 24.81 11.51 11.39
CA MET A 94 25.98 10.63 11.28
C MET A 94 26.82 10.91 10.02
N ARG A 95 26.36 11.81 9.13
CA ARG A 95 26.99 12.16 7.85
C ARG A 95 27.16 10.96 6.90
N VAL A 96 26.31 9.95 7.04
CA VAL A 96 26.27 8.76 6.17
C VAL A 96 25.49 9.07 4.89
N VAL A 97 24.43 9.87 5.00
CA VAL A 97 23.55 10.28 3.90
C VAL A 97 23.54 11.80 3.77
N GLY A 98 23.42 12.30 2.54
CA GLY A 98 23.22 13.71 2.25
C GLY A 98 22.41 13.92 0.97
N ASN A 99 22.37 15.16 0.48
CA ASN A 99 21.56 15.54 -0.70
C ASN A 99 21.99 14.84 -2.00
N ASN A 100 23.22 14.33 -2.06
CA ASN A 100 23.76 13.66 -3.24
C ASN A 100 23.58 12.13 -3.19
N THR A 101 23.10 11.57 -2.07
CA THR A 101 22.90 10.13 -1.93
C THR A 101 21.66 9.70 -2.73
N PRO A 102 21.77 8.69 -3.61
CA PRO A 102 20.62 8.15 -4.32
C PRO A 102 19.54 7.68 -3.33
N GLN A 103 18.28 7.96 -3.66
CA GLN A 103 17.16 7.59 -2.79
C GLN A 103 17.10 6.08 -2.44
N PRO A 104 17.37 5.15 -3.37
CA PRO A 104 17.38 3.72 -3.03
C PRO A 104 18.43 3.38 -1.96
N ASP A 105 19.63 3.93 -2.07
CA ASP A 105 20.72 3.70 -1.12
C ASP A 105 20.37 4.26 0.26
N ALA A 106 19.79 5.47 0.30
CA ALA A 106 19.32 6.08 1.53
C ALA A 106 18.25 5.21 2.23
N ILE A 107 17.29 4.65 1.49
CA ILE A 107 16.25 3.78 2.04
C ILE A 107 16.85 2.50 2.63
N VAL A 108 17.81 1.87 1.95
CA VAL A 108 18.50 0.68 2.47
C VAL A 108 19.25 1.01 3.76
N LEU A 109 19.95 2.13 3.81
CA LEU A 109 20.64 2.58 5.02
C LEU A 109 19.65 2.89 6.17
N MET A 110 18.50 3.50 5.87
CA MET A 110 17.45 3.76 6.86
C MET A 110 16.92 2.45 7.45
N TYR A 111 16.70 1.44 6.60
CA TYR A 111 16.31 0.10 7.03
C TYR A 111 17.39 -0.55 7.93
N LEU A 112 18.66 -0.50 7.52
CA LEU A 112 19.76 -1.05 8.32
C LEU A 112 19.89 -0.36 9.69
N VAL A 113 19.68 0.96 9.77
CA VAL A 113 19.65 1.69 11.04
C VAL A 113 18.47 1.26 11.90
N GLY A 114 17.27 1.17 11.31
CA GLY A 114 16.05 0.75 12.03
C GLY A 114 16.18 -0.65 12.63
N GLU A 115 16.85 -1.57 11.95
CA GLU A 115 17.13 -2.93 12.43
C GLU A 115 18.36 -3.03 13.35
N GLY A 116 19.08 -1.93 13.58
CA GLY A 116 20.32 -1.92 14.36
C GLY A 116 21.49 -2.67 13.69
N MET A 117 21.42 -2.89 12.38
CA MET A 117 22.40 -3.62 11.57
C MET A 117 23.35 -2.69 10.80
N LEU A 118 23.28 -1.38 11.03
CA LEU A 118 24.19 -0.45 10.36
C LEU A 118 25.62 -0.66 10.88
N ASN A 119 26.46 -1.29 10.05
CA ASN A 119 27.90 -1.32 10.28
C ASN A 119 28.57 -0.20 9.48
N LEU A 120 29.09 0.79 10.19
CA LEU A 120 30.01 1.76 9.62
C LEU A 120 31.40 1.25 9.98
N ASP A 121 32.17 0.79 9.00
CA ASP A 121 33.57 0.42 9.24
C ASP A 121 34.35 1.68 9.61
N ILE A 122 34.39 1.99 10.92
CA ILE A 122 35.05 3.16 11.51
C ILE A 122 36.58 3.08 11.30
N GLU A 123 37.11 1.92 10.90
CA GLU A 123 38.55 1.68 10.73
C GLU A 123 39.18 2.28 9.45
N LEU A 124 38.38 2.91 8.56
CA LEU A 124 38.87 3.51 7.31
C LEU A 124 38.72 5.04 7.22
N GLN A 125 38.41 5.73 8.33
CA GLN A 125 38.41 7.20 8.40
C GLN A 125 39.63 7.78 9.11
#